data_AF-A0A2M7EYB8-F1
#
_entry.id   AF-A0A2M7EYB8-F1
#
_cell.length_a   1.000
_cell.length_b   1.000
_cell.length_c   1.000
_cell.angle_alpha   90.00
_cell.angle_beta   90.00
_cell.angle_gamma   90.00
#
_symmetry.space_group_name_H-M   'P 1'
#
loop_
_entity.id
_entity.type
_entity.pdbx_description
1 polymer ?
#
loop_
_entity_poly.entity_id
_entity_poly.type
_entity_poly.pdbx_seq_one_letter_code
_entity_poly.pdbx_strand_id
1 'polypeptide(L)'
;MRIFIFINFLLASTMILGLAACEPEMISSGNDFQRKYSTARRALEAGNYDSAIRSYEALIPNSGPLEPRLRLEYAHALLRAGRFDEATQVANSLAAGSSGSARAAALAVSGTAQHESALVDIRGGTAGASTVTLLRAADAALSEMLVLDAGMDPLGTMASRRSEIAQDLKRLGAVN
;
A
#
# COMPACT_ATOMS: atom_id res chain seq x y z
N MET A 1 7.19 11.22 -87.65
CA MET A 1 6.42 12.47 -87.57
C MET A 1 4.96 12.14 -87.28
N ARG A 2 4.53 12.32 -86.01
CA ARG A 2 3.19 12.74 -85.55
C ARG A 2 2.99 12.34 -84.08
N ILE A 3 3.12 13.37 -83.25
CA ILE A 3 2.70 13.46 -81.85
C ILE A 3 1.16 13.42 -81.80
N PHE A 4 0.60 12.64 -80.87
CA PHE A 4 -0.66 12.96 -80.22
C PHE A 4 -0.62 12.51 -78.75
N ILE A 5 -0.57 13.50 -77.88
CA ILE A 5 -0.73 13.44 -76.43
C ILE A 5 -2.22 13.29 -76.15
N PHE A 6 -2.60 12.29 -75.36
CA PHE A 6 -3.86 12.31 -74.60
C PHE A 6 -3.58 11.85 -73.17
N ILE A 7 -3.40 12.85 -72.33
CA ILE A 7 -3.54 12.79 -70.89
C ILE A 7 -4.99 12.36 -70.61
N ASN A 8 -5.18 11.23 -69.94
CA ASN A 8 -6.41 11.04 -69.19
C ASN A 8 -6.08 10.68 -67.74
N PHE A 9 -6.42 11.64 -66.91
CA PHE A 9 -6.30 11.68 -65.48
C PHE A 9 -7.22 10.62 -64.85
N LEU A 10 -6.78 10.12 -63.69
CA LEU A 10 -7.62 9.71 -62.57
C LEU A 10 -8.48 8.44 -62.76
N LEU A 11 -8.10 7.36 -62.06
CA LEU A 11 -9.01 6.73 -61.09
C LEU A 11 -8.16 5.89 -60.11
N ALA A 12 -7.59 6.58 -59.13
CA ALA A 12 -7.10 5.95 -57.92
C ALA A 12 -8.31 5.40 -57.16
N SER A 13 -8.53 4.08 -57.22
CA SER A 13 -9.49 3.41 -56.36
C SER A 13 -8.75 2.99 -55.09
N THR A 14 -8.74 3.92 -54.14
CA THR A 14 -8.15 3.79 -52.80
C THR A 14 -8.91 2.70 -52.04
N MET A 15 -8.28 1.54 -51.89
CA MET A 15 -8.74 0.48 -50.98
C MET A 15 -8.47 0.95 -49.55
N ILE A 16 -9.48 1.59 -48.93
CA ILE A 16 -9.45 1.96 -47.52
C ILE A 16 -9.60 0.67 -46.70
N LEU A 17 -8.47 0.10 -46.27
CA LEU A 17 -8.45 -0.84 -45.15
C LEU A 17 -8.91 -0.06 -43.91
N GLY A 18 -10.14 -0.29 -43.48
CA GLY A 18 -10.61 0.12 -42.17
C GLY A 18 -9.85 -0.66 -41.10
N LEU A 19 -8.72 -0.12 -40.66
CA LEU A 19 -8.16 -0.47 -39.35
C LEU A 19 -9.22 -0.07 -38.33
N ALA A 20 -9.81 -1.08 -37.69
CA ALA A 20 -10.60 -0.91 -36.49
C ALA A 20 -9.85 0.04 -35.54
N ALA A 21 -10.50 1.14 -35.18
CA ALA A 21 -9.97 2.09 -34.24
C ALA A 21 -9.63 1.35 -32.94
N CYS A 22 -8.34 1.27 -32.64
CA CYS A 22 -7.88 1.02 -31.29
C CYS A 22 -8.24 2.28 -30.49
N GLU A 23 -9.21 2.20 -29.59
CA GLU A 23 -9.63 3.32 -28.76
C GLU A 23 -8.41 3.93 -28.02
N PRO A 24 -8.10 5.23 -28.18
CA PRO A 24 -6.93 5.83 -27.55
C PRO A 24 -7.11 6.15 -26.05
N GLU A 25 -8.21 5.75 -25.43
CA GLU A 25 -8.53 6.15 -24.04
C GLU A 25 -7.67 5.46 -22.97
N MET A 26 -7.05 4.32 -23.28
CA MET A 26 -6.26 3.56 -22.31
C MET A 26 -4.86 4.15 -22.02
N ILE A 27 -4.25 4.87 -22.97
CA ILE A 27 -2.87 5.40 -22.82
C ILE A 27 -2.85 6.63 -21.90
N SER A 28 -3.91 7.44 -21.91
CA SER A 28 -4.00 8.65 -21.08
C SER A 28 -4.20 8.32 -19.59
N SER A 29 -5.06 7.33 -19.30
CA SER A 29 -5.36 6.89 -17.92
C SER A 29 -4.14 6.31 -17.21
N GLY A 30 -3.37 5.44 -17.88
CA GLY A 30 -2.15 4.86 -17.31
C GLY A 30 -1.07 5.88 -16.97
N ASN A 31 -0.86 6.86 -17.86
CA ASN A 31 0.09 7.96 -17.62
C ASN A 31 -0.33 8.86 -16.46
N ASP A 32 -1.63 9.08 -16.28
CA ASP A 32 -2.16 9.87 -15.17
C ASP A 32 -2.04 9.15 -13.82
N PHE A 33 -2.39 7.86 -13.77
CA PHE A 33 -2.19 7.02 -12.59
C PHE A 33 -0.71 7.02 -12.16
N GLN A 34 0.22 6.79 -13.10
CA GLN A 34 1.65 6.73 -12.79
C GLN A 34 2.18 8.04 -12.21
N ARG A 35 1.73 9.19 -12.74
CA ARG A 35 2.10 10.51 -12.20
C ARG A 35 1.56 10.69 -10.78
N LYS A 36 0.27 10.39 -10.56
CA LYS A 36 -0.37 10.51 -9.25
C LYS A 36 0.31 9.61 -8.21
N TYR A 37 0.58 8.36 -8.58
CA TYR A 37 1.32 7.41 -7.74
C TYR A 37 2.72 7.92 -7.40
N SER A 38 3.48 8.40 -8.39
CA SER A 38 4.82 8.94 -8.17
C SER A 38 4.81 10.15 -7.21
N THR A 39 3.79 11.01 -7.30
CA THR A 39 3.59 12.12 -6.37
C THR A 39 3.30 11.63 -4.96
N ALA A 40 2.40 10.65 -4.79
CA ALA A 40 2.10 10.04 -3.50
C ALA A 40 3.37 9.44 -2.85
N ARG A 41 4.17 8.71 -3.64
CA ARG A 41 5.39 8.07 -3.18
C ARG A 41 6.45 9.08 -2.74
N ARG A 42 6.67 10.14 -3.52
CA ARG A 42 7.59 11.22 -3.16
C ARG A 42 7.14 11.97 -1.90
N ALA A 43 5.84 12.20 -1.74
CA ALA A 43 5.32 12.80 -0.51
C ALA A 43 5.63 11.93 0.71
N LEU A 44 5.45 10.61 0.59
CA LEU A 44 5.78 9.66 1.66
C LEU A 44 7.28 9.68 1.99
N GLU A 45 8.15 9.65 0.98
CA GLU A 45 9.61 9.68 1.15
C GLU A 45 10.12 11.00 1.75
N ALA A 46 9.47 12.11 1.41
CA ALA A 46 9.78 13.44 1.95
C ALA A 46 9.23 13.66 3.37
N GLY A 47 8.52 12.68 3.96
CA GLY A 47 7.89 12.83 5.28
C GLY A 47 6.59 13.65 5.29
N ASN A 48 6.06 14.01 4.11
CA ASN A 48 4.81 14.73 3.95
C ASN A 48 3.61 13.78 4.04
N TYR A 49 3.47 13.13 5.20
CA TYR A 49 2.58 11.96 5.36
C TYR A 49 1.11 12.28 5.06
N ASP A 50 0.58 13.43 5.49
CA ASP A 50 -0.80 13.81 5.19
C ASP A 50 -1.05 13.99 3.69
N SER A 51 -0.06 14.49 2.96
CA SER A 51 -0.14 14.62 1.50
C SER A 51 -0.11 13.24 0.83
N ALA A 52 0.75 12.33 1.32
CA ALA A 52 0.81 10.96 0.85
C ALA A 52 -0.51 10.21 1.09
N ILE A 53 -1.07 10.32 2.31
CA ILE A 53 -2.35 9.73 2.71
C ILE A 53 -3.46 10.15 1.75
N ARG A 54 -3.67 11.47 1.56
CA ARG A 54 -4.70 11.97 0.64
C ARG A 54 -4.49 11.48 -0.79
N SER A 55 -3.23 11.41 -1.23
CA SER A 55 -2.90 10.96 -2.59
C SER A 55 -3.19 9.48 -2.79
N TYR A 56 -2.85 8.62 -1.83
CA TYR A 56 -3.19 7.19 -1.91
C TYR A 56 -4.70 6.95 -1.79
N GLU A 57 -5.38 7.64 -0.89
CA GLU A 57 -6.83 7.56 -0.73
C GLU A 57 -7.56 7.88 -2.05
N ALA A 58 -7.12 8.91 -2.78
CA ALA A 58 -7.67 9.25 -4.09
C ALA A 58 -7.34 8.24 -5.21
N LEU A 59 -6.23 7.50 -5.08
CA LEU A 59 -5.79 6.51 -6.06
C LEU A 59 -6.48 5.16 -5.90
N ILE A 60 -6.74 4.72 -4.66
CA ILE A 60 -7.24 3.38 -4.33
C ILE A 60 -8.49 2.98 -5.13
N PRO A 61 -9.56 3.80 -5.22
CA PRO A 61 -10.79 3.40 -5.91
C PRO A 61 -10.62 3.05 -7.39
N ASN A 62 -9.59 3.60 -8.05
CA ASN A 62 -9.34 3.44 -9.48
C ASN A 62 -8.08 2.61 -9.78
N SER A 63 -7.59 1.86 -8.79
CA SER A 63 -6.30 1.17 -8.89
C SER A 63 -6.37 -0.26 -9.43
N GLY A 64 -7.59 -0.82 -9.55
CA GLY A 64 -7.81 -2.16 -10.11
C GLY A 64 -6.94 -3.21 -9.41
N PRO A 65 -6.19 -4.05 -10.14
CA PRO A 65 -5.35 -5.09 -9.55
C PRO A 65 -4.26 -4.59 -8.60
N LEU A 66 -3.91 -3.30 -8.63
CA LEU A 66 -2.90 -2.71 -7.74
C LEU A 66 -3.47 -2.32 -6.37
N GLU A 67 -4.78 -2.43 -6.16
CA GLU A 67 -5.44 -2.01 -4.92
C GLU A 67 -4.79 -2.58 -3.64
N PRO A 68 -4.47 -3.88 -3.53
CA PRO A 68 -3.86 -4.42 -2.32
C PRO A 68 -2.51 -3.76 -1.99
N ARG A 69 -1.71 -3.48 -3.01
CA ARG A 69 -0.42 -2.81 -2.86
C ARG A 69 -0.60 -1.35 -2.40
N LEU A 70 -1.53 -0.63 -3.00
CA LEU A 70 -1.81 0.76 -2.65
C LEU A 70 -2.40 0.87 -1.24
N ARG A 71 -3.22 -0.09 -0.81
CA ARG A 71 -3.69 -0.17 0.58
C ARG A 71 -2.55 -0.41 1.57
N LEU A 72 -1.55 -1.23 1.21
CA LEU A 72 -0.37 -1.43 2.07
C LEU A 72 0.44 -0.13 2.20
N GLU A 73 0.70 0.55 1.08
CA GLU A 73 1.44 1.83 1.08
C GLU A 73 0.67 2.94 1.82
N TYR A 74 -0.67 2.94 1.71
CA TYR A 74 -1.55 3.81 2.48
C TYR A 74 -1.49 3.53 3.99
N ALA A 75 -1.56 2.25 4.40
CA ALA A 75 -1.41 1.86 5.80
C ALA A 75 -0.03 2.25 6.37
N HIS A 76 1.03 2.12 5.58
CA HIS A 76 2.35 2.64 5.96
C HIS A 76 2.37 4.16 6.13
N ALA A 77 1.73 4.92 5.24
CA ALA A 77 1.65 6.37 5.37
C ALA A 77 0.88 6.80 6.64
N LEU A 78 -0.23 6.13 6.94
CA LEU A 78 -0.99 6.31 8.18
C LEU A 78 -0.14 6.02 9.43
N LEU A 79 0.57 4.89 9.43
CA LEU A 79 1.48 4.52 10.52
C LEU A 79 2.55 5.60 10.75
N ARG A 80 3.18 6.07 9.68
CA ARG A 80 4.24 7.10 9.75
C ARG A 80 3.72 8.47 10.17
N ALA A 81 2.43 8.75 9.93
CA ALA A 81 1.74 9.94 10.42
C ALA A 81 1.29 9.84 11.89
N GLY A 82 1.48 8.69 12.55
CA GLY A 82 0.98 8.46 13.91
C GLY A 82 -0.52 8.12 13.99
N ARG A 83 -1.18 7.86 12.85
CA ARG A 83 -2.60 7.50 12.77
C ARG A 83 -2.77 5.99 12.96
N PHE A 84 -2.41 5.51 14.15
CA PHE A 84 -2.22 4.09 14.44
C PHE A 84 -3.49 3.25 14.31
N ASP A 85 -4.64 3.76 14.74
CA ASP A 85 -5.92 3.04 14.66
C ASP A 85 -6.34 2.80 13.20
N GLU A 86 -6.20 3.83 12.36
CA GLU A 86 -6.52 3.73 10.93
C GLU A 86 -5.53 2.83 10.19
N ALA A 87 -4.23 2.94 10.51
CA ALA A 87 -3.20 2.06 9.97
C ALA A 87 -3.51 0.59 10.29
N THR A 88 -3.89 0.31 11.54
CA THR A 88 -4.29 -1.01 12.01
C THR A 88 -5.53 -1.52 11.27
N GLN A 89 -6.56 -0.68 11.10
CA GLN A 89 -7.79 -1.05 10.41
C GLN A 89 -7.53 -1.45 8.94
N VAL A 90 -6.78 -0.62 8.20
CA VAL A 90 -6.44 -0.88 6.79
C VAL A 90 -5.58 -2.13 6.68
N ALA A 91 -4.55 -2.25 7.53
CA ALA A 91 -3.63 -3.38 7.52
C ALA A 91 -4.32 -4.70 7.86
N ASN A 92 -5.20 -4.73 8.87
CA ASN A 92 -5.96 -5.93 9.22
C ASN A 92 -6.93 -6.37 8.13
N SER A 93 -7.63 -5.42 7.50
CA SER A 93 -8.49 -5.71 6.36
C SER A 93 -7.70 -6.31 5.19
N LEU A 94 -6.52 -5.72 4.89
CA LEU A 94 -5.63 -6.23 3.86
C LEU A 94 -5.09 -7.63 4.20
N ALA A 95 -4.65 -7.86 5.44
CA ALA A 95 -4.16 -9.14 5.90
C ALA A 95 -5.23 -10.24 5.79
N ALA A 96 -6.47 -9.94 6.16
CA ALA A 96 -7.60 -10.87 6.07
C ALA A 96 -7.90 -11.33 4.63
N GLY A 97 -7.67 -10.46 3.64
CA GLY A 97 -7.82 -10.79 2.22
C GLY A 97 -6.56 -11.32 1.53
N SER A 98 -5.44 -11.45 2.25
CA SER A 98 -4.13 -11.80 1.68
C SER A 98 -3.61 -13.13 2.22
N SER A 99 -2.60 -13.69 1.57
CA SER A 99 -1.86 -14.87 2.02
C SER A 99 -0.35 -14.70 1.79
N GLY A 100 0.47 -15.60 2.36
CA GLY A 100 1.93 -15.60 2.21
C GLY A 100 2.57 -14.25 2.57
N SER A 101 3.58 -13.85 1.79
CA SER A 101 4.34 -12.60 2.01
C SER A 101 3.48 -11.33 1.98
N ALA A 102 2.39 -11.31 1.21
CA ALA A 102 1.48 -10.16 1.18
C ALA A 102 0.73 -9.99 2.52
N ARG A 103 0.28 -11.12 3.09
CA ARG A 103 -0.30 -11.14 4.45
C ARG A 103 0.76 -10.78 5.50
N ALA A 104 1.97 -11.32 5.38
CA ALA A 104 3.09 -11.01 6.27
C ALA A 104 3.37 -9.49 6.30
N ALA A 105 3.44 -8.84 5.14
CA ALA A 105 3.65 -7.39 5.05
C ALA A 105 2.54 -6.58 5.74
N ALA A 106 1.28 -6.96 5.53
CA ALA A 106 0.15 -6.31 6.18
C ALA A 106 0.18 -6.50 7.71
N LEU A 107 0.51 -7.71 8.18
CA LEU A 107 0.67 -8.01 9.61
C LEU A 107 1.83 -7.24 10.25
N ALA A 108 2.94 -7.02 9.52
CA ALA A 108 4.04 -6.18 10.00
C ALA A 108 3.57 -4.75 10.29
N VAL A 109 2.76 -4.16 9.40
CA VAL A 109 2.17 -2.83 9.60
C VAL A 109 1.19 -2.82 10.75
N SER A 110 0.27 -3.79 10.81
CA SER A 110 -0.72 -3.88 11.90
C SER A 110 -0.04 -4.01 13.26
N GLY A 111 0.86 -4.98 13.42
CA GLY A 111 1.53 -5.22 14.69
C GLY A 111 2.39 -4.04 15.13
N THR A 112 3.06 -3.37 14.17
CA THR A 112 3.79 -2.13 14.46
C THR A 112 2.85 -1.02 14.94
N ALA A 113 1.75 -0.76 14.22
CA ALA A 113 0.78 0.28 14.58
C ALA A 113 0.15 0.04 15.96
N GLN A 114 -0.24 -1.20 16.26
CA GLN A 114 -0.81 -1.57 17.54
C GLN A 114 0.19 -1.39 18.68
N HIS A 115 1.47 -1.76 18.48
CA HIS A 115 2.51 -1.51 19.48
C HIS A 115 2.72 -0.02 19.70
N GLU A 116 2.82 0.79 18.64
CA GLU A 116 2.98 2.24 18.79
C GLU A 116 1.78 2.89 19.51
N SER A 117 0.56 2.43 19.24
CA SER A 117 -0.64 2.87 19.97
C SER A 117 -0.55 2.53 21.47
N ALA A 118 -0.13 1.31 21.81
CA ALA A 118 0.10 0.94 23.20
C ALA A 118 1.19 1.79 23.87
N LEU A 119 2.26 2.14 23.16
CA LEU A 119 3.32 3.01 23.67
C LEU A 119 2.85 4.46 23.89
N VAL A 120 1.85 4.93 23.15
CA VAL A 120 1.18 6.21 23.45
C VAL A 120 0.48 6.14 24.79
N ASP A 121 -0.32 5.09 25.04
CA ASP A 121 -1.01 4.91 26.33
C ASP A 121 -0.03 4.80 27.51
N ILE A 122 1.03 4.01 27.34
CA ILE A 122 2.06 3.79 28.38
C ILE A 122 2.75 5.12 28.72
N ARG A 123 3.18 5.89 27.72
CA ARG A 123 3.85 7.18 27.95
C ARG A 123 2.90 8.26 28.47
N GLY A 124 1.63 8.18 28.11
CA GLY A 124 0.57 9.06 28.61
C GLY A 124 0.12 8.74 30.04
N GLY A 125 0.57 7.62 30.62
CA GLY A 125 0.11 7.16 31.94
C GLY A 125 -1.34 6.66 31.94
N THR A 126 -1.90 6.38 30.76
CA THR A 126 -3.29 5.91 30.58
C THR A 126 -3.35 4.40 30.31
N ALA A 127 -2.24 3.68 30.53
CA ALA A 127 -2.16 2.24 30.30
C ALA A 127 -3.23 1.47 31.10
N GLY A 128 -3.95 0.59 30.41
CA GLY A 128 -4.99 -0.24 31.00
C GLY A 128 -5.25 -1.54 30.23
N ALA A 129 -6.44 -2.11 30.40
CA ALA A 129 -6.82 -3.36 29.73
C ALA A 129 -6.81 -3.24 28.18
N SER A 130 -7.16 -2.08 27.64
CA SER A 130 -7.06 -1.77 26.20
C SER A 130 -5.61 -1.82 25.72
N THR A 131 -4.67 -1.25 26.48
CA THR A 131 -3.23 -1.27 26.18
C THR A 131 -2.68 -2.69 26.17
N VAL A 132 -3.08 -3.53 27.14
CA VAL A 132 -2.73 -4.97 27.15
C VAL A 132 -3.29 -5.68 25.91
N THR A 133 -4.51 -5.34 25.49
CA THR A 133 -5.12 -5.90 24.28
C THR A 133 -4.33 -5.53 23.03
N LEU A 134 -3.91 -4.26 22.92
CA LEU A 134 -3.07 -3.77 21.83
C LEU A 134 -1.73 -4.51 21.78
N LEU A 135 -1.05 -4.66 22.93
CA LEU A 135 0.22 -5.38 23.01
C LEU A 135 0.09 -6.85 22.60
N ARG A 136 -0.96 -7.54 23.06
CA ARG A 136 -1.21 -8.95 22.67
C ARG A 136 -1.50 -9.10 21.19
N ALA A 137 -2.29 -8.18 20.63
CA ALA A 137 -2.58 -8.18 19.20
C ALA A 137 -1.32 -7.88 18.38
N ALA A 138 -0.48 -6.96 18.84
CA ALA A 138 0.80 -6.65 18.22
C ALA A 138 1.75 -7.86 18.22
N ASP A 139 1.90 -8.55 19.34
CA ASP A 139 2.73 -9.77 19.42
C ASP A 139 2.21 -10.86 18.49
N ALA A 140 0.89 -11.10 18.49
CA ALA A 140 0.28 -12.11 17.63
C ALA A 140 0.50 -11.82 16.14
N ALA A 141 0.29 -10.57 15.71
CA ALA A 141 0.48 -10.17 14.32
C ALA A 141 1.95 -10.33 13.87
N LEU A 142 2.90 -9.87 14.69
CA LEU A 142 4.33 -9.98 14.38
C LEU A 142 4.82 -11.44 14.46
N SER A 143 4.28 -12.24 15.38
CA SER A 143 4.58 -13.67 15.47
C SER A 143 4.11 -14.40 14.22
N GLU A 144 2.87 -14.14 13.76
CA GLU A 144 2.34 -14.74 12.53
C GLU A 144 3.14 -14.26 11.31
N MET A 145 3.49 -12.98 11.22
CA MET A 145 4.33 -12.44 10.15
C MET A 145 5.66 -13.19 10.01
N LEU A 146 6.36 -13.42 11.13
CA LEU A 146 7.64 -14.13 11.14
C LEU A 146 7.50 -15.61 10.75
N VAL A 147 6.36 -16.25 11.07
CA VAL A 147 6.06 -17.62 10.63
C VAL A 147 5.79 -17.67 9.13
N LEU A 148 5.08 -16.69 8.58
CA LEU A 148 4.72 -16.62 7.16
C LEU A 148 5.92 -16.27 6.29
N ASP A 149 6.76 -15.32 6.71
CA ASP A 149 7.90 -14.83 5.93
C ASP A 149 9.00 -14.26 6.84
N ALA A 150 9.82 -15.13 7.42
CA ALA A 150 10.97 -14.74 8.22
C ALA A 150 12.01 -13.90 7.44
N GLY A 151 12.03 -14.01 6.10
CA GLY A 151 12.92 -13.23 5.24
C GLY A 151 12.62 -11.72 5.24
N MET A 152 11.43 -11.33 5.72
CA MET A 152 11.04 -9.93 5.88
C MET A 152 11.71 -9.25 7.08
N ASP A 153 12.34 -10.00 7.99
CA ASP A 153 13.04 -9.46 9.16
C ASP A 153 14.54 -9.83 9.21
N PRO A 154 15.33 -9.50 8.17
CA PRO A 154 16.73 -9.92 8.10
C PRO A 154 17.62 -9.30 9.18
N LEU A 155 17.18 -8.16 9.75
CA LEU A 155 17.88 -7.45 10.82
C LEU A 155 17.31 -7.75 12.22
N GLY A 156 16.28 -8.60 12.33
CA GLY A 156 15.65 -8.93 13.61
C GLY A 156 14.91 -7.76 14.27
N THR A 157 14.52 -6.74 13.51
CA THR A 157 13.79 -5.57 14.03
C THR A 157 12.41 -5.95 14.55
N MET A 158 11.71 -6.85 13.85
CA MET A 158 10.37 -7.29 14.23
C MET A 158 10.42 -8.30 15.37
N ALA A 159 11.41 -9.18 15.38
CA ALA A 159 11.73 -10.03 16.52
C ALA A 159 12.10 -9.21 17.78
N SER A 160 12.90 -8.15 17.64
CA SER A 160 13.23 -7.24 18.75
C SER A 160 11.99 -6.55 19.29
N ARG A 161 11.12 -6.04 18.39
CA ARG A 161 9.85 -5.43 18.76
C ARG A 161 8.96 -6.38 19.57
N ARG A 162 8.93 -7.67 19.22
CA ARG A 162 8.20 -8.68 20.03
C ARG A 162 8.78 -8.85 21.42
N SER A 163 10.11 -8.84 21.56
CA SER A 163 10.76 -8.87 22.87
C SER A 163 10.40 -7.64 23.72
N GLU A 164 10.34 -6.45 23.12
CA GLU A 164 9.89 -5.22 23.79
C GLU A 164 8.43 -5.34 24.24
N ILE A 165 7.53 -5.80 23.36
CA ILE A 165 6.12 -6.05 23.69
C ILE A 165 5.98 -7.01 24.88
N ALA A 166 6.77 -8.08 24.91
CA ALA A 166 6.77 -9.03 26.03
C ALA A 166 7.22 -8.38 27.35
N GLN A 167 8.21 -7.48 27.31
CA GLN A 167 8.64 -6.71 28.47
C GLN A 167 7.54 -5.74 28.93
N ASP A 168 6.83 -5.10 28.01
CA ASP A 168 5.73 -4.18 28.30
C ASP A 168 4.57 -4.90 28.98
N LEU A 169 4.18 -6.06 28.45
CA LEU A 169 3.19 -6.93 29.09
C LEU A 169 3.61 -7.34 30.50
N LYS A 170 4.89 -7.65 30.72
CA LYS A 170 5.43 -7.95 32.05
C LYS A 170 5.36 -6.77 33.00
N ARG A 171 5.73 -5.57 32.54
CA ARG A 171 5.66 -4.34 33.33
C ARG A 171 4.22 -4.00 33.74
N LEU A 172 3.25 -4.30 32.88
CA LEU A 172 1.83 -4.13 33.16
C LEU A 172 1.20 -5.28 33.96
N GLY A 173 1.99 -6.29 34.37
CA GLY A 173 1.48 -7.45 35.13
C GLY A 173 0.58 -8.38 34.31
N ALA A 174 0.66 -8.33 32.97
CA ALA A 174 -0.22 -9.03 32.04
C ALA A 174 0.41 -10.27 31.39
N VAL A 175 1.39 -10.89 32.08
CA VAL A 175 2.01 -12.15 31.67
C VAL A 175 1.04 -13.29 31.97
N ASN A 176 0.70 -14.10 30.96
CA ASN A 176 0.03 -15.38 31.16
C ASN A 176 1.06 -16.46 31.46
#